data_AF-A0A843DFT7-F1
#
_entry.id   AF-A0A843DFT7-F1
#
_cell.length_a   1.000
_cell.length_b   1.000
_cell.length_c   1.000
_cell.angle_alpha   90.00
_cell.angle_beta   90.00
_cell.angle_gamma   90.00
#
_symmetry.space_group_name_H-M   'P 1'
#
loop_
_entity.id
_entity.type
_entity.pdbx_description
1 polymer ?
#
loop_
_entity_poly.entity_id
_entity_poly.type
_entity_poly.pdbx_seq_one_letter_code
_entity_poly.pdbx_strand_id
1 'polypeptide(L)'
;MTVTLTPEEVKARFGPMFCRRLLVMTDERNGIAEIHEECHARGPIEWDHMNRRRAGGALISARTEGTKMTMRAKLGCFPIQFGPAAAELGGQALEGVVVKGDEVHTSWAGAAGAGVGVAACLAQAPGVIRAEYKSEEDLNVGGARICRSTVILPKYEKITFGIDDTDVKE
;
A
#
# COMPACT_ATOMS: atom_id res chain seq x y z
N MET A 1 2.66 -14.77 18.21
CA MET A 1 3.69 -15.11 17.21
C MET A 1 3.33 -14.37 15.93
N THR A 2 4.33 -13.91 15.18
CA THR A 2 4.10 -13.32 13.84
C THR A 2 3.53 -14.39 12.93
N VAL A 3 2.50 -14.03 12.16
CA VAL A 3 1.89 -14.90 11.15
C VAL A 3 2.32 -14.42 9.77
N THR A 4 2.78 -15.33 8.93
CA THR A 4 3.23 -15.03 7.57
C THR A 4 2.39 -15.83 6.59
N LEU A 5 1.81 -15.17 5.60
CA LEU A 5 0.96 -15.81 4.58
C LEU A 5 1.39 -15.38 3.18
N THR A 6 1.39 -16.33 2.25
CA THR A 6 1.48 -16.08 0.80
C THR A 6 0.19 -15.45 0.28
N PRO A 7 0.20 -14.79 -0.90
CA PRO A 7 -1.02 -14.28 -1.55
C PRO A 7 -2.12 -15.33 -1.69
N GLU A 8 -1.77 -16.58 -2.02
CA GLU A 8 -2.69 -17.70 -2.16
C GLU A 8 -3.34 -18.08 -0.83
N GLU A 9 -2.58 -18.10 0.26
CA GLU A 9 -3.10 -18.39 1.60
C GLU A 9 -3.98 -17.25 2.13
N VAL A 10 -3.60 -15.99 1.88
CA VAL A 10 -4.45 -14.82 2.18
C VAL A 10 -5.77 -14.93 1.42
N LYS A 11 -5.72 -15.28 0.13
CA LYS A 11 -6.91 -15.48 -0.71
C LYS A 11 -7.75 -16.68 -0.26
N ALA A 12 -7.14 -17.77 0.19
CA ALA A 12 -7.86 -18.91 0.75
C ALA A 12 -8.59 -18.53 2.06
N ARG A 13 -7.99 -17.66 2.88
CA ARG A 13 -8.56 -17.21 4.15
C ARG A 13 -9.67 -16.18 4.00
N PHE A 14 -9.48 -15.15 3.16
CA PHE A 14 -10.39 -14.01 3.06
C PHE A 14 -11.25 -14.00 1.79
N GLY A 15 -11.00 -14.92 0.86
CA GLY A 15 -11.58 -14.90 -0.48
C GLY A 15 -10.83 -13.97 -1.45
N PRO A 16 -11.22 -14.01 -2.73
CA PRO A 16 -10.65 -13.12 -3.75
C PRO A 16 -10.99 -11.66 -3.44
N MET A 17 -9.96 -10.82 -3.43
CA MET A 17 -10.10 -9.37 -3.30
C MET A 17 -9.83 -8.67 -4.64
N PHE A 18 -9.76 -7.35 -4.61
CA PHE A 18 -9.94 -6.52 -5.79
C PHE A 18 -8.77 -5.60 -6.14
N CYS A 19 -7.64 -5.69 -5.42
CA CYS A 19 -6.39 -5.06 -5.83
C CYS A 19 -5.79 -5.85 -7.00
N ARG A 20 -5.59 -5.17 -8.13
CA ARG A 20 -5.08 -5.75 -9.38
C ARG A 20 -3.58 -5.70 -9.49
N ARG A 21 -2.92 -4.81 -8.76
CA ARG A 21 -1.46 -4.64 -8.81
C ARG A 21 -0.99 -3.80 -7.64
N LEU A 22 0.11 -4.22 -7.03
CA LEU A 22 0.88 -3.40 -6.09
C LEU A 22 2.36 -3.53 -6.45
N LEU A 23 3.02 -2.41 -6.75
CA LEU A 23 4.46 -2.37 -7.04
C LEU A 23 5.13 -1.27 -6.24
N VAL A 24 6.39 -1.48 -5.88
CA VAL A 24 7.20 -0.49 -5.17
C VAL A 24 8.54 -0.30 -5.86
N MET A 25 8.79 0.93 -6.28
CA MET A 25 10.10 1.37 -6.76
C MET A 25 10.76 2.22 -5.68
N THR A 26 12.09 2.10 -5.53
CA THR A 26 12.83 2.81 -4.48
C THR A 26 13.95 3.65 -5.06
N ASP A 27 14.14 4.83 -4.49
CA ASP A 27 15.33 5.66 -4.65
C ASP A 27 15.93 5.85 -3.25
N GLU A 28 16.77 4.88 -2.88
CA GLU A 28 17.40 4.79 -1.56
C GLU A 28 18.32 5.99 -1.31
N ARG A 29 18.94 6.55 -2.35
CA ARG A 29 19.83 7.71 -2.27
C ARG A 29 19.08 8.96 -1.80
N ASN A 30 17.85 9.15 -2.27
CA ASN A 30 17.00 10.29 -1.86
C ASN A 30 16.02 9.93 -0.72
N GLY A 31 16.06 8.69 -0.21
CA GLY A 31 15.21 8.25 0.88
C GLY A 31 13.71 8.20 0.52
N ILE A 32 13.38 7.90 -0.74
CA ILE A 32 11.99 7.88 -1.23
C ILE A 32 11.62 6.56 -1.90
N ALA A 33 10.32 6.26 -1.89
CA ALA A 33 9.72 5.19 -2.69
C ALA A 33 8.54 5.73 -3.52
N GLU A 34 8.33 5.14 -4.67
CA GLU A 34 7.13 5.32 -5.50
C GLU A 34 6.35 4.01 -5.49
N ILE A 35 5.10 4.05 -5.02
CA ILE A 35 4.22 2.90 -4.92
C ILE A 35 3.10 3.05 -5.95
N HIS A 36 2.88 2.01 -6.74
CA HIS A 36 1.79 1.94 -7.71
C HIS A 36 0.78 0.91 -7.26
N GLU A 37 -0.45 1.36 -7.06
CA GLU A 37 -1.60 0.53 -6.73
C GLU A 37 -2.66 0.63 -7.83
N GLU A 38 -3.28 -0.49 -8.17
CA GLU A 38 -4.42 -0.53 -9.08
C GLU A 38 -5.59 -1.29 -8.45
N CYS A 39 -6.76 -0.66 -8.46
CA CYS A 39 -8.01 -1.26 -8.00
C CYS A 39 -8.84 -1.76 -9.20
N HIS A 40 -9.85 -2.60 -8.94
CA HIS A 40 -10.80 -3.03 -9.96
C HIS A 40 -11.79 -1.93 -10.40
N ALA A 41 -12.01 -0.90 -9.57
CA ALA A 41 -13.04 0.11 -9.77
C ALA A 41 -12.62 1.49 -9.25
N ARG A 42 -13.31 2.51 -9.77
CA ARG A 42 -13.30 3.88 -9.24
C ARG A 42 -14.24 3.97 -8.04
N GLY A 43 -13.98 4.92 -7.15
CA GLY A 43 -14.63 5.09 -5.85
C GLY A 43 -13.72 4.62 -4.72
N PRO A 44 -13.44 3.31 -4.59
CA PRO A 44 -12.58 2.78 -3.53
C PRO A 44 -11.18 3.39 -3.56
N ILE A 45 -10.52 3.44 -4.72
CA ILE A 45 -9.15 3.95 -4.82
C ILE A 45 -9.05 5.46 -4.51
N GLU A 46 -10.06 6.26 -4.87
CA GLU A 46 -10.15 7.66 -4.48
C GLU A 46 -10.41 7.81 -2.97
N TRP A 47 -11.23 6.94 -2.37
CA TRP A 47 -11.44 6.90 -0.92
C TRP A 47 -10.14 6.52 -0.19
N ASP A 48 -9.41 5.53 -0.70
CA ASP A 48 -8.13 5.05 -0.19
C ASP A 48 -7.08 6.16 -0.19
N HIS A 49 -6.96 6.88 -1.31
CA HIS A 49 -6.12 8.07 -1.44
C HIS A 49 -6.40 9.05 -0.30
N MET A 50 -7.66 9.50 -0.17
CA MET A 50 -8.02 10.55 0.78
C MET A 50 -7.74 10.12 2.23
N ASN A 51 -7.99 8.85 2.57
CA ASN A 51 -7.72 8.34 3.91
C ASN A 51 -6.23 8.29 4.23
N ARG A 52 -5.41 7.73 3.32
CA ARG A 52 -3.96 7.64 3.51
C ARG A 52 -3.33 9.02 3.62
N ARG A 53 -3.80 9.98 2.82
CA ARG A 53 -3.34 11.37 2.88
C ARG A 53 -3.68 12.06 4.20
N ARG A 54 -4.87 11.80 4.75
CA ARG A 54 -5.29 12.38 6.04
C ARG A 54 -4.57 11.74 7.23
N ALA A 55 -4.24 10.46 7.13
CA ALA A 55 -3.64 9.71 8.23
C ALA A 55 -2.14 10.02 8.48
N GLY A 56 -1.46 10.67 7.54
CA GLY A 56 -0.03 10.97 7.63
C GLY A 56 0.86 9.75 7.38
N GLY A 57 1.82 9.49 8.26
CA GLY A 57 2.76 8.38 8.12
C GLY A 57 3.86 8.63 7.10
N ALA A 58 4.18 7.59 6.31
CA ALA A 58 5.24 7.63 5.32
C ALA A 58 4.85 8.38 4.05
N LEU A 59 3.56 8.56 3.78
CA LEU A 59 3.06 9.16 2.55
C LEU A 59 3.45 10.65 2.45
N ILE A 60 4.07 11.02 1.33
CA ILE A 60 4.41 12.41 0.95
C ILE A 60 3.28 12.98 0.09
N SER A 61 2.90 12.25 -0.96
CA SER A 61 1.85 12.65 -1.89
C SER A 61 1.23 11.42 -2.56
N ALA A 62 0.01 11.59 -3.06
CA ALA A 62 -0.67 10.58 -3.86
C ALA A 62 -1.38 11.27 -5.03
N ARG A 63 -1.48 10.56 -6.16
CA ARG A 63 -2.24 10.97 -7.35
C ARG A 63 -3.05 9.79 -7.82
N THR A 64 -4.34 10.00 -8.05
CA THR A 64 -5.26 8.96 -8.54
C THR A 64 -5.71 9.31 -9.94
N GLU A 65 -5.64 8.35 -10.85
CA GLU A 65 -6.07 8.44 -12.25
C GLU A 65 -6.85 7.18 -12.63
N GLY A 66 -8.16 7.33 -12.84
CA GLY A 66 -9.03 6.19 -13.06
C GLY A 66 -8.98 5.23 -11.87
N THR A 67 -8.59 3.98 -12.10
CA THR A 67 -8.47 2.96 -11.06
C THR A 67 -7.08 2.84 -10.44
N LYS A 68 -6.15 3.71 -10.83
CA LYS A 68 -4.75 3.65 -10.42
C LYS A 68 -4.41 4.76 -9.44
N MET A 69 -3.57 4.46 -8.46
CA MET A 69 -2.99 5.43 -7.57
C MET A 69 -1.46 5.29 -7.56
N THR A 70 -0.79 6.41 -7.78
CA THR A 70 0.66 6.55 -7.58
C THR A 70 0.90 7.32 -6.30
N MET A 71 1.65 6.72 -5.38
CA MET A 71 2.03 7.31 -4.10
C MET A 71 3.53 7.56 -4.07
N ARG A 72 3.94 8.72 -3.56
CA ARG A 72 5.33 8.96 -3.13
C ARG A 72 5.40 8.84 -1.62
N ALA A 73 6.35 8.07 -1.11
CA ALA A 73 6.54 7.84 0.31
C ALA A 73 7.99 8.06 0.73
N LYS A 74 8.21 8.41 2.00
CA LYS A 74 9.52 8.42 2.64
C LYS A 74 9.91 6.99 3.01
N LEU A 75 11.18 6.64 2.88
CA LEU A 75 11.72 5.42 3.48
C LEU A 75 11.83 5.58 5.00
N GLY A 76 11.55 4.50 5.73
CA GLY A 76 11.47 4.45 7.19
C GLY A 76 10.04 4.22 7.70
N CYS A 77 9.86 4.34 9.03
CA CYS A 77 8.58 4.19 9.71
C CYS A 77 8.20 5.51 10.40
N PHE A 78 6.94 5.89 10.30
CA PHE A 78 6.46 7.19 10.75
C PHE A 78 5.12 7.04 11.49
N PRO A 79 4.86 7.89 12.50
CA PRO A 79 3.60 7.85 13.23
C PRO A 79 2.44 8.21 12.29
N ILE A 80 1.31 7.52 12.50
CA ILE A 80 0.04 7.79 11.83
C ILE A 80 -0.98 8.33 12.82
N GLN A 81 -1.95 9.09 12.33
CA GLN A 81 -3.04 9.61 13.14
C GLN A 81 -4.33 9.59 12.33
N PHE A 82 -5.22 8.66 12.65
CA PHE A 82 -6.49 8.57 11.93
C PHE A 82 -7.51 9.66 12.31
N GLY A 83 -7.25 10.42 13.38
CA GLY A 83 -8.13 11.49 13.86
C GLY A 83 -9.43 10.97 14.51
N PRO A 84 -10.30 11.88 15.01
CA PRO A 84 -11.47 11.53 15.83
C PRO A 84 -12.53 10.70 15.08
N ALA A 85 -12.63 10.89 13.77
CA ALA A 85 -13.64 10.29 12.92
C ALA A 85 -13.37 8.82 12.56
N ALA A 86 -12.14 8.33 12.70
CA ALA A 86 -11.75 7.07 12.07
C ALA A 86 -12.09 5.80 12.85
N ALA A 87 -12.42 5.92 14.14
CA ALA A 87 -12.94 4.79 14.90
C ALA A 87 -14.32 4.36 14.36
N GLU A 88 -15.13 5.30 13.85
CA GLU A 88 -16.48 5.03 13.33
C GLU A 88 -16.55 4.98 11.80
N LEU A 89 -15.82 5.86 11.09
CA LEU A 89 -15.86 5.95 9.62
C LEU A 89 -14.83 5.05 8.93
N GLY A 90 -13.93 4.46 9.69
CA GLY A 90 -12.76 3.74 9.19
C GLY A 90 -11.68 4.65 8.64
N GLY A 91 -10.51 4.09 8.37
CA GLY A 91 -9.39 4.82 7.81
C GLY A 91 -8.21 3.91 7.54
N GLN A 92 -7.35 4.27 6.60
CA GLN A 92 -6.14 3.49 6.30
C GLN A 92 -4.93 4.38 6.10
N ALA A 93 -3.77 3.83 6.42
CA ALA A 93 -2.51 4.55 6.45
C ALA A 93 -1.35 3.67 6.00
N LEU A 94 -0.36 4.32 5.39
CA LEU A 94 0.97 3.76 5.15
C LEU A 94 1.88 4.20 6.30
N GLU A 95 2.15 3.31 7.25
CA GLU A 95 3.00 3.56 8.41
C GLU A 95 4.49 3.60 8.04
N GLY A 96 4.92 2.75 7.10
CA GLY A 96 6.33 2.68 6.75
C GLY A 96 6.65 1.98 5.45
N VAL A 97 7.82 2.29 4.91
CA VAL A 97 8.44 1.63 3.75
C VAL A 97 9.90 1.36 4.08
N VAL A 98 10.28 0.10 4.21
CA VAL A 98 11.63 -0.31 4.59
C VAL A 98 12.22 -1.23 3.54
N VAL A 99 13.41 -0.89 3.04
CA VAL A 99 14.14 -1.72 2.08
C VAL A 99 15.01 -2.73 2.85
N LYS A 100 14.95 -3.99 2.44
CA LYS A 100 15.76 -5.09 2.99
C LYS A 100 16.31 -5.94 1.84
N GLY A 101 17.53 -5.63 1.40
CA GLY A 101 18.14 -6.27 0.24
C GLY A 101 17.30 -6.02 -1.02
N ASP A 102 16.74 -7.09 -1.57
CA ASP A 102 15.90 -7.09 -2.78
C ASP A 102 14.40 -7.05 -2.47
N GLU A 103 14.03 -6.92 -1.20
CA GLU A 103 12.64 -6.80 -0.76
C GLU A 103 12.32 -5.38 -0.27
N VAL A 104 11.08 -4.97 -0.46
CA VAL A 104 10.50 -3.76 0.14
C VAL A 104 9.34 -4.16 1.03
N HIS A 105 9.43 -3.75 2.29
CA HIS A 105 8.46 -4.03 3.35
C HIS A 105 7.59 -2.79 3.51
N THR A 106 6.32 -2.86 3.13
CA THR A 106 5.36 -1.76 3.28
C THR A 106 4.41 -2.07 4.45
N SER A 107 4.46 -1.26 5.50
CA SER A 107 3.65 -1.46 6.71
C SER A 107 2.39 -0.60 6.65
N TRP A 108 1.25 -1.23 6.82
CA TRP A 108 -0.07 -0.63 6.68
C TRP A 108 -0.89 -0.80 7.93
N ALA A 109 -1.72 0.19 8.22
CA ALA A 109 -2.72 0.12 9.27
C ALA A 109 -4.10 0.46 8.70
N GLY A 110 -5.11 -0.28 9.14
CA GLY A 110 -6.50 -0.09 8.73
C GLY A 110 -7.40 -0.10 9.96
N ALA A 111 -8.16 0.96 10.14
CA ALA A 111 -9.21 1.08 11.14
C ALA A 111 -10.55 0.66 10.54
N ALA A 112 -11.30 -0.11 11.32
CA ALA A 112 -12.60 -0.63 10.98
C ALA A 112 -12.63 -1.43 9.66
N GLY A 113 -13.61 -1.16 8.79
CA GLY A 113 -13.73 -1.83 7.49
C GLY A 113 -12.49 -1.67 6.59
N ALA A 114 -11.72 -0.59 6.76
CA ALA A 114 -10.49 -0.36 6.00
C ALA A 114 -9.41 -1.41 6.28
N GLY A 115 -9.54 -2.14 7.39
CA GLY A 115 -8.70 -3.29 7.67
C GLY A 115 -8.74 -4.37 6.59
N VAL A 116 -9.89 -4.57 5.96
CA VAL A 116 -10.02 -5.49 4.82
C VAL A 116 -9.14 -5.03 3.66
N GLY A 117 -9.07 -3.72 3.41
CA GLY A 117 -8.23 -3.14 2.37
C GLY A 117 -6.75 -3.42 2.59
N VAL A 118 -6.22 -3.07 3.76
CA VAL A 118 -4.77 -3.17 3.99
C VAL A 118 -4.28 -4.58 4.30
N ALA A 119 -5.07 -5.37 5.05
CA ALA A 119 -4.64 -6.66 5.58
C ALA A 119 -5.08 -7.85 4.73
N ALA A 120 -6.12 -7.71 3.89
CA ALA A 120 -6.57 -8.79 3.01
C ALA A 120 -6.46 -8.45 1.52
N CYS A 121 -6.81 -7.23 1.12
CA CYS A 121 -6.84 -6.83 -0.30
C CYS A 121 -5.45 -6.56 -0.87
N LEU A 122 -4.65 -5.70 -0.23
CA LEU A 122 -3.27 -5.43 -0.67
C LEU A 122 -2.38 -6.68 -0.56
N ALA A 123 -2.57 -7.48 0.49
CA ALA A 123 -1.75 -8.66 0.80
C ALA A 123 -1.84 -9.79 -0.24
N GLN A 124 -2.87 -9.80 -1.09
CA GLN A 124 -3.01 -10.78 -2.18
C GLN A 124 -2.85 -10.16 -3.58
N ALA A 125 -2.41 -8.90 -3.66
CA ALA A 125 -2.26 -8.21 -4.93
C ALA A 125 -1.16 -8.86 -5.79
N PRO A 126 -1.35 -8.95 -7.12
CA PRO A 126 -0.26 -9.31 -8.02
C PRO A 126 0.95 -8.40 -7.83
N GLY A 127 2.12 -9.01 -7.57
CA GLY A 127 3.36 -8.33 -7.22
C GLY A 127 3.80 -8.54 -5.76
N VAL A 128 2.92 -9.05 -4.89
CA VAL A 128 3.26 -9.37 -3.50
C VAL A 128 3.94 -10.73 -3.39
N ILE A 129 5.00 -10.81 -2.58
CA ILE A 129 5.69 -12.07 -2.24
C ILE A 129 4.96 -12.75 -1.08
N ARG A 130 4.69 -11.99 -0.01
CA ARG A 130 3.99 -12.46 1.20
C ARG A 130 3.51 -11.27 2.03
N ALA A 131 2.64 -11.54 3.00
CA ALA A 131 2.25 -10.60 4.03
C ALA A 131 2.57 -11.14 5.43
N GLU A 132 2.94 -10.23 6.33
CA GLU A 132 3.28 -10.51 7.72
C GLU A 132 2.31 -9.75 8.64
N TYR A 133 1.81 -10.44 9.66
CA TYR A 133 0.87 -9.95 10.66
C TYR A 133 1.49 -10.18 12.04
N LYS A 134 1.39 -9.21 12.96
CA LYS A 134 2.09 -9.31 14.25
C LYS A 134 1.46 -10.39 15.15
N SER A 135 0.15 -10.61 15.01
CA SER A 135 -0.59 -11.67 15.70
C SER A 135 -1.78 -12.16 14.86
N GLU A 136 -2.41 -13.26 15.29
CA GLU A 136 -3.70 -13.72 14.73
C GLU A 136 -4.82 -12.68 14.90
N GLU A 137 -4.69 -11.73 15.84
CA GLU A 137 -5.68 -10.66 16.00
C GLU A 137 -5.66 -9.70 14.81
N ASP A 138 -4.49 -9.44 14.22
CA ASP A 138 -4.35 -8.62 13.01
C ASP A 138 -4.98 -9.28 11.77
N LEU A 139 -5.22 -10.59 11.82
CA LEU A 139 -5.95 -11.33 10.78
C LEU A 139 -7.46 -11.23 10.93
N ASN A 140 -7.97 -10.68 12.03
CA ASN A 140 -9.39 -10.39 12.21
C ASN A 140 -9.72 -9.03 11.58
N VAL A 141 -9.82 -8.99 10.25
CA VAL A 141 -10.08 -7.77 9.48
C VAL A 141 -11.52 -7.25 9.68
N GLY A 142 -11.71 -5.93 9.62
CA GLY A 142 -13.04 -5.30 9.77
C GLY A 142 -13.49 -5.12 11.22
N GLY A 143 -14.69 -4.56 11.43
CA GLY A 143 -15.25 -4.28 12.77
C GLY A 143 -14.89 -2.89 13.29
N ALA A 144 -14.76 -2.69 14.60
CA ALA A 144 -14.36 -1.41 15.22
C ALA A 144 -12.89 -1.42 15.72
N ARG A 145 -12.02 -2.19 15.05
CA ARG A 145 -10.62 -2.42 15.46
C ARG A 145 -9.62 -1.88 14.46
N ILE A 146 -8.38 -1.72 14.90
CA ILE A 146 -7.24 -1.43 14.02
C ILE A 146 -6.52 -2.75 13.75
N CYS A 147 -6.33 -3.10 12.49
CA CYS A 147 -5.44 -4.20 12.09
C CYS A 147 -4.21 -3.64 11.38
N ARG A 148 -3.09 -4.34 11.51
CA ARG A 148 -1.84 -4.02 10.82
C ARG A 148 -1.33 -5.19 10.01
N SER A 149 -0.71 -4.86 8.89
CA SER A 149 -0.06 -5.84 8.02
C SER A 149 1.17 -5.21 7.38
N THR A 150 2.23 -5.98 7.28
CA THR A 150 3.37 -5.64 6.44
C THR A 150 3.27 -6.46 5.16
N VAL A 151 3.22 -5.79 4.02
CA VAL A 151 3.19 -6.43 2.70
C VAL A 151 4.60 -6.36 2.13
N ILE A 152 5.14 -7.52 1.76
CA ILE A 152 6.50 -7.69 1.26
C ILE A 152 6.44 -7.85 -0.26
N LEU A 153 7.14 -6.97 -0.95
CA LEU A 153 7.20 -6.89 -2.41
C LEU A 153 8.66 -6.99 -2.88
N PRO A 154 8.91 -7.41 -4.13
CA PRO A 154 10.23 -7.25 -4.72
C PRO A 154 10.55 -5.76 -4.90
N LYS A 155 11.83 -5.42 -4.77
CA LYS A 155 12.34 -4.08 -5.02
C LYS A 155 12.48 -3.85 -6.52
N TYR A 156 11.74 -2.87 -7.05
CA TYR A 156 11.87 -2.45 -8.43
C TYR A 156 12.67 -1.15 -8.57
N GLU A 157 13.23 -0.94 -9.75
CA GLU A 157 13.81 0.33 -10.16
C GLU A 157 12.94 0.95 -11.28
N LYS A 158 12.78 2.27 -11.25
CA LYS A 158 12.05 3.00 -12.28
C LYS A 158 13.04 3.55 -13.31
N ILE A 159 12.94 3.06 -14.53
CA ILE A 159 13.71 3.58 -15.67
C ILE A 159 12.82 4.61 -16.40
N THR A 160 13.35 5.82 -16.60
CA THR A 160 12.65 6.90 -17.32
C THR A 160 13.45 7.25 -18.57
N PHE A 161 12.81 7.20 -19.73
CA PHE A 161 13.38 7.58 -21.01
C PHE A 161 12.75 8.89 -21.46
N GLY A 162 13.57 9.89 -21.76
CA GLY A 162 13.15 11.12 -22.44
C GLY A 162 13.48 10.98 -23.92
N ILE A 163 12.47 11.12 -24.78
CA ILE A 163 12.64 11.18 -26.23
C ILE A 163 12.21 12.59 -26.62
N ASP A 164 13.12 13.33 -27.22
CA ASP A 164 12.89 14.70 -27.70
C ASP A 164 13.21 14.71 -29.19
N ASP A 165 12.16 14.78 -30.01
CA ASP A 165 12.27 14.86 -31.47
C ASP A 165 12.11 16.33 -31.86
N THR A 166 13.24 17.02 -32.02
CA THR A 166 13.30 18.46 -32.31
C THR A 166 13.53 18.77 -33.78
N ASP A 167 13.47 17.76 -34.67
CA ASP A 167 13.71 17.96 -36.09
C ASP A 167 12.53 18.71 -36.74
N VAL A 168 12.80 19.91 -37.24
CA VAL A 168 11.93 20.61 -38.21
C VAL A 168 12.52 20.43 -39.61
N LYS A 169 11.73 19.85 -40.53
CA LYS A 169 12.12 19.77 -41.94
C LYS A 169 12.03 21.17 -42.56
N GLU A 170 13.16 21.69 -43.05
CA GLU A 170 13.20 22.82 -43.99
C GLU A 170 12.54 22.46 -45.33
#